data_AF-W4IAA8-F1
#
_entry.id   AF-W4IAA8-F1
#
_cell.length_a   1.000
_cell.length_b   1.000
_cell.length_c   1.000
_cell.angle_alpha   90.00
_cell.angle_beta   90.00
_cell.angle_gamma   90.00
#
_symmetry.space_group_name_H-M   'P 1'
#
loop_
_entity.id
_entity.type
_entity.pdbx_description
1 polymer ?
#
loop_
_entity_poly.entity_id
_entity_poly.type
_entity_poly.pdbx_seq_one_letter_code
_entity_poly.pdbx_strand_id
1 'polypeptide(L)'
;MFSPNFFFFCFVFSQIKSVISQKSTFCQKDYSKNCAEQWTKLSTSEECVSPLSYRGPCPRYLQAEHETKKKKLLERECNIFWPCLDNCEKDYSSQCPTNWVPEDEKYCRPLSIYEGTCLLPYDFSNMTNEQKEIWSNKCSSSWPCKEKCKKDYSKICPKGWIKESDGVCSAPKNYNGPCLSRASLITLDKDMKVAFEKLCKLNFPCLKECKMDDNDPCPKDWILKSDEFGTPQNCLPPDYYNGSCDEHTKFIGLNSTLKESLAYECDIKWPCEIGNLK
;
A
#
# COMPACT_ATOMS: atom_id res chain seq x y z
N MET A 1 -50.00 29.54 -44.14
CA MET A 1 -50.02 29.75 -42.68
C MET A 1 -50.04 28.38 -42.02
N PHE A 2 -48.89 27.92 -41.51
CA PHE A 2 -48.64 27.03 -40.35
C PHE A 2 -47.16 26.59 -40.41
N SER A 3 -46.47 26.83 -39.30
CA SER A 3 -45.05 26.54 -38.96
C SER A 3 -44.86 25.07 -38.53
N PRO A 4 -43.68 24.60 -38.05
CA PRO A 4 -42.28 25.02 -38.29
C PRO A 4 -41.32 23.84 -38.59
N ASN A 5 -40.08 24.21 -38.94
CA ASN A 5 -38.91 23.36 -39.16
C ASN A 5 -38.57 22.40 -38.00
N PHE A 6 -38.27 21.15 -38.36
CA PHE A 6 -37.71 20.12 -37.50
C PHE A 6 -36.25 20.46 -37.13
N PHE A 7 -36.03 20.98 -35.93
CA PHE A 7 -34.71 21.05 -35.32
C PHE A 7 -34.24 19.62 -34.99
N PHE A 8 -33.31 19.09 -35.78
CA PHE A 8 -32.62 17.85 -35.47
C PHE A 8 -31.64 18.12 -34.31
N PHE A 9 -32.05 17.74 -33.10
CA PHE A 9 -31.21 17.79 -31.90
C PHE A 9 -30.08 16.76 -32.06
N CYS A 10 -28.89 17.21 -32.45
CA CYS A 10 -27.66 16.46 -32.25
C CYS A 10 -27.31 16.45 -30.76
N PHE A 11 -27.94 15.57 -29.97
CA PHE A 11 -27.42 15.19 -28.66
C PHE A 11 -26.20 14.30 -28.86
N VAL A 12 -25.06 14.91 -29.16
CA VAL A 12 -23.76 14.28 -28.95
C VAL A 12 -23.56 14.30 -27.43
N PHE A 13 -23.90 13.20 -26.76
CA PHE A 13 -23.48 12.97 -25.38
C PHE A 13 -21.96 12.82 -25.36
N SER A 14 -21.26 13.96 -25.21
CA SER A 14 -19.86 14.00 -24.84
C SER A 14 -19.73 13.54 -23.38
N GLN A 15 -19.72 12.22 -23.18
CA GLN A 15 -19.32 11.62 -21.91
C GLN A 15 -17.79 11.55 -21.88
N ILE A 16 -17.17 12.72 -21.70
CA ILE A 16 -15.80 12.83 -21.17
C ILE A 16 -15.85 13.83 -20.01
N LYS A 17 -16.65 13.52 -18.98
CA LYS A 17 -16.55 14.19 -17.69
C LYS A 17 -15.57 13.42 -16.80
N SER A 18 -14.31 13.88 -16.85
CA SER A 18 -13.32 13.87 -15.77
C SER A 18 -13.56 12.88 -14.62
N VAL A 19 -13.20 11.61 -14.83
CA VAL A 19 -13.10 10.59 -13.76
C VAL A 19 -12.06 10.97 -12.69
N ILE A 20 -11.22 11.98 -12.95
CA ILE A 20 -10.12 12.41 -12.07
C ILE A 20 -10.53 13.55 -11.10
N SER A 21 -11.67 14.23 -11.31
CA SER A 21 -12.04 15.42 -10.50
C SER A 21 -12.92 15.12 -9.29
N GLN A 22 -13.59 13.96 -9.22
CA GLN A 22 -14.49 13.65 -8.10
C GLN A 22 -13.77 13.00 -6.93
N LYS A 23 -12.65 12.31 -7.20
CA LYS A 23 -11.90 11.60 -6.16
C LYS A 23 -11.14 12.55 -5.23
N SER A 24 -10.73 13.72 -5.74
CA SER A 24 -9.98 14.69 -4.94
C SER A 24 -10.87 15.45 -3.95
N THR A 25 -12.16 15.65 -4.20
CA THR A 25 -13.01 16.46 -3.32
C THR A 25 -13.24 15.85 -1.94
N PHE A 26 -13.20 14.51 -1.83
CA PHE A 26 -13.72 13.83 -0.65
C PHE A 26 -12.65 13.25 0.30
N CYS A 27 -11.40 13.11 -0.12
CA CYS A 27 -10.36 12.46 0.68
C CYS A 27 -9.78 13.32 1.84
N GLN A 28 -9.14 12.67 2.81
CA GLN A 28 -8.29 13.35 3.79
C GLN A 28 -7.10 14.03 3.10
N LYS A 29 -6.92 15.33 3.35
CA LYS A 29 -5.94 16.20 2.69
C LYS A 29 -4.56 16.14 3.32
N ASP A 30 -3.54 16.00 2.46
CA ASP A 30 -2.13 16.19 2.80
C ASP A 30 -1.75 17.67 2.79
N TYR A 31 -2.05 18.35 3.89
CA TYR A 31 -1.62 19.73 4.11
C TYR A 31 -0.12 19.86 4.40
N SER A 32 0.66 18.77 4.43
CA SER A 32 2.12 18.86 4.47
C SER A 32 2.70 19.32 3.14
N LYS A 33 1.94 19.26 2.04
CA LYS A 33 2.35 19.75 0.72
C LYS A 33 2.24 21.27 0.63
N ASN A 34 3.25 21.90 0.05
CA ASN A 34 3.30 23.36 -0.14
C ASN A 34 2.22 23.83 -1.12
N CYS A 35 2.00 23.10 -2.21
CA CYS A 35 1.05 23.45 -3.26
C CYS A 35 -0.14 22.49 -3.30
N ALA A 36 -1.27 23.03 -3.77
CA ALA A 36 -2.46 22.26 -4.08
C ALA A 36 -2.19 21.21 -5.18
N GLU A 37 -3.07 20.23 -5.30
CA GLU A 37 -3.01 19.18 -6.30
C GLU A 37 -3.01 19.77 -7.71
N GLN A 38 -2.11 19.27 -8.57
CA GLN A 38 -1.83 19.79 -9.93
C GLN A 38 -1.19 21.18 -10.00
N TRP A 39 -0.97 21.85 -8.86
CA TRP A 39 -0.20 23.09 -8.80
C TRP A 39 1.27 22.77 -8.54
N THR A 40 2.15 23.43 -9.27
CA THR A 40 3.59 23.14 -9.24
C THR A 40 4.32 24.21 -8.45
N LYS A 41 5.13 23.80 -7.47
CA LYS A 41 6.04 24.71 -6.76
C LYS A 41 7.18 25.14 -7.67
N LEU A 42 7.43 26.44 -7.79
CA LEU A 42 8.62 26.96 -8.47
C LEU A 42 9.88 26.63 -7.65
N SER A 43 10.96 26.24 -8.33
CA SER A 43 12.22 25.89 -7.65
C SER A 43 12.95 27.11 -7.08
N THR A 44 12.66 28.30 -7.61
CA THR A 44 13.34 29.56 -7.31
C THR A 44 12.54 30.49 -6.39
N SER A 45 11.27 30.17 -6.08
CA SER A 45 10.41 30.97 -5.22
C SER A 45 9.46 30.09 -4.39
N GLU A 46 8.94 30.62 -3.29
CA GLU A 46 7.87 29.97 -2.50
C GLU A 46 6.49 30.20 -3.15
N GLU A 47 6.40 29.95 -4.47
CA GLU A 47 5.17 30.16 -5.23
C GLU A 47 4.69 28.87 -5.89
N CYS A 48 3.38 28.72 -5.94
CA CYS A 48 2.65 27.65 -6.59
C CYS A 48 2.01 28.17 -7.87
N VAL A 49 2.28 27.49 -8.99
CA VAL A 49 1.74 27.83 -10.30
C VAL A 49 0.61 26.88 -10.67
N SER A 50 -0.53 27.45 -11.05
CA SER A 50 -1.71 26.68 -11.47
C SER A 50 -1.50 25.99 -12.83
N PRO A 51 -2.18 24.87 -13.10
CA PRO A 51 -2.21 24.29 -14.44
C PRO A 51 -2.95 25.23 -15.42
N LEU A 52 -2.67 25.12 -16.72
CA LEU A 52 -3.35 25.91 -17.76
C LEU A 52 -4.86 25.64 -17.84
N SER A 53 -5.30 24.49 -17.32
CA SER A 53 -6.70 24.08 -17.22
C SER A 53 -7.46 24.74 -16.07
N TYR A 54 -6.77 25.40 -15.14
CA TYR A 54 -7.42 26.05 -14.01
C TYR A 54 -8.32 27.20 -14.49
N ARG A 55 -9.55 27.22 -13.98
CA ARG A 55 -10.60 28.21 -14.28
C ARG A 55 -11.24 28.75 -13.00
N GLY A 56 -10.59 28.56 -11.86
CA GLY A 56 -11.07 29.05 -10.58
C GLY A 56 -10.81 30.56 -10.39
N PRO A 57 -11.29 31.12 -9.26
CA PRO A 57 -11.30 32.56 -9.02
C PRO A 57 -9.94 33.14 -8.60
N CYS A 58 -8.95 32.31 -8.26
CA CYS A 58 -7.64 32.77 -7.82
C CYS A 58 -6.67 33.00 -8.98
N PRO A 59 -5.62 33.82 -8.80
CA PRO A 59 -4.60 34.02 -9.83
C PRO A 59 -3.80 32.75 -10.11
N ARG A 60 -3.13 32.73 -11.27
CA ARG A 60 -2.24 31.63 -11.70
C ARG A 60 -1.08 31.38 -10.75
N TYR A 61 -0.64 32.40 -10.02
CA TYR A 61 0.48 32.33 -9.08
C TYR A 61 -0.05 32.61 -7.67
N LEU A 62 0.17 31.68 -6.75
CA LEU A 62 -0.16 31.83 -5.33
C LEU A 62 1.10 31.62 -4.50
N GLN A 63 1.22 32.36 -3.39
CA GLN A 63 2.27 32.10 -2.41
C GLN A 63 2.00 30.75 -1.71
N ALA A 64 3.06 29.98 -1.47
CA ALA A 64 2.99 28.74 -0.75
C ALA A 64 2.57 29.02 0.71
N GLU A 65 1.46 28.42 1.10
CA GLU A 65 0.97 28.52 2.47
C GLU A 65 1.54 27.36 3.30
N HIS A 66 1.74 27.60 4.60
CA HIS A 66 2.24 26.59 5.54
C HIS A 66 1.22 26.29 6.64
N GLU A 67 0.32 27.22 6.96
CA GLU A 67 -0.70 27.04 7.98
C GLU A 67 -1.91 26.27 7.45
N THR A 68 -2.22 25.12 8.07
CA THR A 68 -3.35 24.26 7.69
C THR A 68 -4.69 25.00 7.65
N LYS A 69 -4.92 25.97 8.55
CA LYS A 69 -6.16 26.77 8.57
C LYS A 69 -6.32 27.62 7.32
N LYS A 70 -5.24 28.27 6.88
CA LYS A 70 -5.23 29.10 5.68
C LYS A 70 -5.29 28.26 4.41
N LYS A 71 -4.66 27.08 4.39
CA LYS A 71 -4.83 26.11 3.30
C LYS A 71 -6.29 25.69 3.12
N LYS A 72 -6.99 25.37 4.21
CA LYS A 72 -8.44 25.08 4.20
C LYS A 72 -9.28 26.23 3.67
N LEU A 73 -8.89 27.48 3.97
CA LEU A 73 -9.56 28.66 3.43
C LEU A 73 -9.33 28.79 1.93
N LEU A 74 -8.08 28.63 1.47
CA LEU A 74 -7.70 28.64 0.06
C LEU A 74 -8.42 27.56 -0.76
N GLU A 75 -8.66 26.36 -0.20
CA GLU A 75 -9.44 25.33 -0.91
C GLU A 75 -10.83 25.83 -1.29
N ARG A 76 -11.49 26.50 -0.36
CA ARG A 76 -12.85 27.02 -0.54
C ARG A 76 -12.86 28.24 -1.44
N GLU A 77 -11.95 29.19 -1.21
CA GLU A 77 -11.90 30.45 -1.95
C GLU A 77 -11.45 30.24 -3.38
N CYS A 78 -10.44 29.40 -3.61
CA CYS A 78 -9.85 29.18 -4.93
C CYS A 78 -10.46 27.98 -5.68
N ASN A 79 -11.36 27.20 -5.06
CA ASN A 79 -11.83 25.93 -5.61
C ASN A 79 -10.67 25.03 -6.06
N ILE A 80 -9.68 24.91 -5.17
CA ILE A 80 -8.51 24.04 -5.33
C ILE A 80 -8.54 23.00 -4.21
N PHE A 81 -7.75 21.95 -4.37
CA PHE A 81 -7.73 20.85 -3.43
C PHE A 81 -6.29 20.51 -3.10
N TRP A 82 -5.97 20.26 -1.83
CA TRP A 82 -4.69 19.67 -1.50
C TRP A 82 -4.69 18.19 -1.90
N PRO A 83 -3.50 17.62 -2.21
CA PRO A 83 -3.37 16.20 -2.52
C PRO A 83 -3.94 15.34 -1.38
N CYS A 84 -4.48 14.18 -1.70
CA CYS A 84 -4.90 13.23 -0.66
C CYS A 84 -3.69 12.68 0.11
N LEU A 85 -3.83 12.45 1.41
CA LEU A 85 -2.80 11.85 2.28
C LEU A 85 -2.44 10.43 1.85
N ASP A 86 -3.44 9.68 1.36
CA ASP A 86 -3.27 8.32 0.87
C ASP A 86 -3.74 8.20 -0.59
N ASN A 87 -2.80 8.16 -1.54
CA ASN A 87 -3.11 7.85 -2.94
C ASN A 87 -2.93 6.35 -3.23
N CYS A 88 -3.35 5.48 -2.30
CA CYS A 88 -3.26 4.03 -2.41
C CYS A 88 -4.63 3.41 -2.73
N GLU A 89 -4.62 2.21 -3.32
CA GLU A 89 -5.84 1.41 -3.40
C GLU A 89 -6.22 0.97 -1.98
N LYS A 90 -7.44 1.29 -1.56
CA LYS A 90 -7.94 1.00 -0.22
C LYS A 90 -8.34 -0.48 -0.10
N ASP A 91 -8.02 -1.08 1.03
CA ASP A 91 -8.44 -2.42 1.39
C ASP A 91 -9.77 -2.37 2.14
N TYR A 92 -10.87 -2.49 1.41
CA TYR A 92 -12.21 -2.57 1.97
C TYR A 92 -12.58 -3.94 2.56
N SER A 93 -11.69 -4.94 2.43
CA SER A 93 -11.86 -6.24 3.10
C SER A 93 -11.54 -6.15 4.60
N SER A 94 -10.73 -5.16 5.00
CA SER A 94 -10.50 -4.83 6.40
C SER A 94 -11.81 -4.46 7.11
N GLN A 95 -12.04 -5.06 8.29
CA GLN A 95 -13.25 -4.87 9.10
C GLN A 95 -13.42 -3.41 9.51
N CYS A 96 -12.35 -2.80 10.04
CA CYS A 96 -12.37 -1.44 10.57
C CYS A 96 -11.45 -0.50 9.76
N PRO A 97 -11.82 0.79 9.66
CA PRO A 97 -10.96 1.80 9.08
C PRO A 97 -9.73 2.10 9.96
N THR A 98 -8.79 2.86 9.41
CA THR A 98 -7.60 3.33 10.13
C THR A 98 -7.99 4.14 11.36
N ASN A 99 -7.27 3.94 12.47
CA ASN A 99 -7.57 4.52 13.79
C ASN A 99 -8.91 4.07 14.41
N TRP A 100 -9.49 2.99 13.90
CA TRP A 100 -10.61 2.29 14.50
C TRP A 100 -10.20 0.84 14.79
N VAL A 101 -10.79 0.24 15.81
CA VAL A 101 -10.52 -1.14 16.22
C VAL A 101 -11.81 -1.91 16.40
N PRO A 102 -11.80 -3.24 16.16
CA PRO A 102 -12.94 -4.08 16.48
C PRO A 102 -13.30 -3.96 17.96
N GLU A 103 -14.56 -3.66 18.23
CA GLU A 103 -15.14 -3.78 19.56
C GLU A 103 -15.66 -5.21 19.78
N ASP A 104 -16.23 -5.81 18.73
CA ASP A 104 -16.64 -7.20 18.64
C ASP A 104 -16.53 -7.72 17.19
N GLU A 105 -17.19 -8.83 16.85
CA GLU A 105 -17.17 -9.44 15.51
C GLU A 105 -17.77 -8.53 14.41
N LYS A 106 -18.55 -7.52 14.79
CA LYS A 106 -19.37 -6.72 13.88
C LYS A 106 -19.07 -5.22 13.96
N TYR A 107 -18.89 -4.70 15.17
CA TYR A 107 -18.73 -3.27 15.41
C TYR A 107 -17.27 -2.87 15.50
N CYS A 108 -16.98 -1.69 14.94
CA CYS A 108 -15.72 -1.00 15.07
C CYS A 108 -15.92 0.26 15.91
N ARG A 109 -15.00 0.52 16.84
CA ARG A 109 -14.98 1.75 17.64
C ARG A 109 -13.73 2.59 17.35
N PRO A 110 -13.80 3.92 17.46
CA PRO A 110 -12.63 4.78 17.24
C PRO A 110 -11.61 4.60 18.38
N LEU A 111 -10.33 4.72 18.04
CA LEU A 111 -9.25 4.86 19.01
C LEU A 111 -9.20 6.29 19.56
N SER A 112 -8.55 6.47 20.71
CA SER A 112 -8.36 7.80 21.32
C SER A 112 -7.57 8.79 20.46
N ILE A 113 -6.76 8.28 19.53
CA ILE A 113 -5.95 9.07 18.59
C ILE A 113 -6.73 9.54 17.34
N TYR A 114 -7.98 9.11 17.18
CA TYR A 114 -8.78 9.46 16.02
C TYR A 114 -9.29 10.90 16.14
N GLU A 115 -8.94 11.74 15.16
CA GLU A 115 -9.27 13.18 15.13
C GLU A 115 -10.52 13.51 14.30
N GLY A 116 -11.25 12.49 13.84
CA GLY A 116 -12.42 12.69 13.00
C GLY A 116 -13.72 12.93 13.79
N THR A 117 -14.82 13.11 13.06
CA THR A 117 -16.10 13.54 13.61
C THR A 117 -16.98 12.39 14.12
N CYS A 118 -16.66 11.15 13.78
CA CYS A 118 -17.51 9.99 14.07
C CYS A 118 -17.01 9.28 15.34
N LEU A 119 -17.71 9.44 16.46
CA LEU A 119 -17.21 8.98 17.77
C LEU A 119 -17.87 7.70 18.29
N LEU A 120 -18.93 7.21 17.62
CA LEU A 120 -19.71 6.07 18.05
C LEU A 120 -19.29 4.79 17.31
N PRO A 121 -19.41 3.62 17.95
CA PRO A 121 -19.21 2.34 17.27
C PRO A 121 -20.11 2.19 16.04
N TYR A 122 -19.58 1.58 14.99
CA TYR A 122 -20.28 1.42 13.71
C TYR A 122 -20.02 0.05 13.09
N ASP A 123 -21.04 -0.51 12.44
CA ASP A 123 -20.97 -1.78 11.70
C ASP A 123 -20.80 -1.52 10.20
N PHE A 124 -19.68 -1.99 9.63
CA PHE A 124 -19.35 -1.83 8.21
C PHE A 124 -19.63 -3.07 7.35
N SER A 125 -20.15 -4.16 7.93
CA SER A 125 -20.34 -5.46 7.26
C SER A 125 -21.28 -5.37 6.05
N ASN A 126 -22.31 -4.52 6.14
CA ASN A 126 -23.33 -4.36 5.10
C ASN A 126 -23.10 -3.17 4.15
N MET A 127 -21.90 -2.58 4.15
CA MET A 127 -21.56 -1.46 3.26
C MET A 127 -20.81 -1.91 2.01
N THR A 128 -21.17 -1.35 0.85
CA THR A 128 -20.36 -1.45 -0.36
C THR A 128 -19.06 -0.66 -0.23
N ASN A 129 -18.09 -0.94 -1.10
CA ASN A 129 -16.82 -0.22 -1.12
C ASN A 129 -17.02 1.28 -1.34
N GLU A 130 -17.97 1.68 -2.19
CA GLU A 130 -18.33 3.08 -2.42
C GLU A 130 -18.96 3.72 -1.19
N GLN A 131 -19.80 2.98 -0.46
CA GLN A 131 -20.39 3.48 0.79
C GLN A 131 -19.34 3.64 1.89
N LYS A 132 -18.38 2.70 1.98
CA LYS A 132 -17.23 2.80 2.90
C LYS A 132 -16.36 4.02 2.56
N GLU A 133 -16.10 4.29 1.29
CA GLU A 133 -15.39 5.51 0.84
C GLU A 133 -16.15 6.79 1.23
N ILE A 134 -17.45 6.88 0.94
CA ILE A 134 -18.28 8.06 1.31
C ILE A 134 -18.27 8.27 2.82
N TRP A 135 -18.38 7.19 3.60
CA TRP A 135 -18.33 7.26 5.06
C TRP A 135 -16.94 7.71 5.54
N SER A 136 -15.86 7.19 4.96
CA SER A 136 -14.46 7.58 5.26
C SER A 136 -14.33 9.09 5.22
N ASN A 137 -14.81 9.65 4.12
CA ASN A 137 -14.72 11.05 3.80
C ASN A 137 -15.55 11.91 4.75
N LYS A 138 -16.79 11.50 5.03
CA LYS A 138 -17.66 12.18 6.01
C LYS A 138 -17.05 12.17 7.42
N CYS A 139 -16.41 11.07 7.78
CA CYS A 139 -15.84 10.87 9.10
C CYS A 139 -14.38 11.33 9.20
N SER A 140 -13.75 11.87 8.15
CA SER A 140 -12.30 12.17 8.16
C SER A 140 -11.46 10.96 8.61
N SER A 141 -11.86 9.78 8.16
CA SER A 141 -11.16 8.50 8.35
C SER A 141 -10.74 7.94 6.99
N SER A 142 -9.99 6.85 6.97
CA SER A 142 -9.63 6.17 5.73
C SER A 142 -9.48 4.67 5.97
N TRP A 143 -9.82 3.85 4.97
CA TRP A 143 -9.52 2.42 5.06
C TRP A 143 -8.01 2.21 4.92
N PRO A 144 -7.46 1.12 5.49
CA PRO A 144 -6.06 0.78 5.28
C PRO A 144 -5.76 0.63 3.79
N CYS A 145 -4.53 0.87 3.38
CA CYS A 145 -4.10 0.57 2.02
C CYS A 145 -4.03 -0.94 1.82
N LYS A 146 -4.38 -1.43 0.62
CA LYS A 146 -4.00 -2.77 0.20
C LYS A 146 -2.48 -2.91 0.29
N GLU A 147 -2.02 -3.98 0.90
CA GLU A 147 -0.60 -4.31 0.90
C GLU A 147 -0.16 -4.52 -0.54
N LYS A 148 0.86 -3.76 -0.99
CA LYS A 148 1.41 -3.91 -2.35
C LYS A 148 2.10 -5.26 -2.55
N CYS A 149 2.52 -5.89 -1.45
CA CYS A 149 3.26 -7.13 -1.39
C CYS A 149 3.28 -7.61 0.06
N LYS A 150 3.46 -8.93 0.25
CA LYS A 150 3.76 -9.47 1.57
C LYS A 150 5.15 -8.99 2.02
N LYS A 151 5.23 -8.32 3.17
CA LYS A 151 6.48 -7.73 3.67
C LYS A 151 7.45 -8.77 4.24
N ASP A 152 8.74 -8.56 4.01
CA ASP A 152 9.83 -9.37 4.56
C ASP A 152 10.38 -8.73 5.85
N TYR A 153 9.75 -9.06 6.98
CA TYR A 153 10.21 -8.63 8.31
C TYR A 153 11.40 -9.44 8.83
N SER A 154 11.91 -10.44 8.09
CA SER A 154 13.18 -11.11 8.43
C SER A 154 14.37 -10.18 8.24
N LYS A 155 14.24 -9.16 7.39
CA LYS A 155 15.27 -8.13 7.23
C LYS A 155 15.38 -7.28 8.50
N ILE A 156 16.62 -6.95 8.85
CA ILE A 156 16.91 -6.12 10.03
C ILE A 156 16.47 -4.68 9.77
N CYS A 157 16.81 -4.13 8.59
CA CYS A 157 16.53 -2.74 8.25
C CYS A 157 15.40 -2.58 7.23
N PRO A 158 14.66 -1.46 7.29
CA PRO A 158 13.71 -1.06 6.28
C PRO A 158 14.33 -0.92 4.89
N LYS A 159 13.48 -0.94 3.87
CA LYS A 159 13.89 -0.70 2.48
C LYS A 159 14.56 0.67 2.36
N GLY A 160 15.78 0.67 1.83
CA GLY A 160 16.57 1.89 1.61
C GLY A 160 17.32 2.41 2.83
N TRP A 161 17.17 1.78 4.00
CA TRP A 161 17.99 2.06 5.18
C TRP A 161 19.23 1.17 5.15
N ILE A 162 20.37 1.72 5.54
CA ILE A 162 21.67 1.06 5.53
C ILE A 162 21.89 0.41 6.88
N LYS A 163 22.20 -0.89 6.89
CA LYS A 163 22.63 -1.61 8.10
C LYS A 163 24.10 -1.29 8.37
N GLU A 164 24.38 -0.75 9.55
CA GLU A 164 25.74 -0.50 10.05
C GLU A 164 26.35 -1.76 10.68
N SER A 165 27.65 -1.71 10.99
CA SER A 165 28.40 -2.85 11.54
C SER A 165 27.89 -3.32 12.90
N ASP A 166 27.32 -2.42 13.69
CA ASP A 166 26.68 -2.69 14.98
C ASP A 166 25.23 -3.20 14.84
N GLY A 167 24.73 -3.34 13.60
CA GLY A 167 23.37 -3.77 13.29
C GLY A 167 22.31 -2.67 13.42
N VAL A 168 22.73 -1.43 13.66
CA VAL A 168 21.86 -0.25 13.65
C VAL A 168 21.47 0.09 12.20
N CYS A 169 20.25 0.56 12.00
CA CYS A 169 19.74 0.99 10.72
C CYS A 169 19.81 2.50 10.59
N SER A 170 20.46 2.98 9.53
CA SER A 170 20.60 4.40 9.20
C SER A 170 19.78 4.77 7.98
N ALA A 171 18.93 5.77 8.13
CA ALA A 171 18.02 6.28 7.12
C ALA A 171 18.77 7.03 6.01
N PRO A 172 18.25 7.02 4.78
CA PRO A 172 18.81 7.84 3.71
C PRO A 172 18.58 9.33 3.97
N LYS A 173 19.40 10.20 3.36
CA LYS A 173 19.36 11.67 3.56
C LYS A 173 18.00 12.32 3.24
N ASN A 174 17.17 11.67 2.44
CA ASN A 174 15.84 12.15 2.03
C ASN A 174 14.70 11.60 2.90
N TYR A 175 15.00 10.91 4.00
CA TYR A 175 13.98 10.44 4.93
C TYR A 175 13.34 11.64 5.66
N ASN A 176 12.05 11.85 5.41
CA ASN A 176 11.24 12.92 5.99
C ASN A 176 10.13 12.37 6.92
N GLY A 177 10.35 11.18 7.48
CA GLY A 177 9.39 10.58 8.42
C GLY A 177 9.53 11.15 9.83
N PRO A 178 8.59 10.81 10.73
CA PRO A 178 8.52 11.39 12.07
C PRO A 178 9.55 10.81 13.06
N CYS A 179 10.28 9.75 12.69
CA CYS A 179 11.25 9.08 13.57
C CYS A 179 12.68 9.58 13.34
N LEU A 180 13.59 9.17 14.24
CA LEU A 180 15.02 9.45 14.10
C LEU A 180 15.61 8.71 12.89
N SER A 181 16.63 9.32 12.27
CA SER A 181 17.34 8.75 11.12
C SER A 181 18.28 7.59 11.47
N ARG A 182 18.38 7.20 12.74
CA ARG A 182 19.20 6.08 13.21
C ARG A 182 18.43 5.32 14.28
N ALA A 183 18.22 4.02 14.09
CA ALA A 183 17.45 3.18 15.01
C ALA A 183 17.96 1.73 15.04
N SER A 184 18.03 1.14 16.23
CA SER A 184 18.33 -0.29 16.39
C SER A 184 17.04 -1.09 16.30
N LEU A 185 16.98 -2.05 15.38
CA LEU A 185 15.81 -2.90 15.13
C LEU A 185 16.09 -4.39 15.35
N ILE A 186 17.25 -4.72 15.92
CA ILE A 186 17.75 -6.09 16.06
C ILE A 186 16.85 -6.91 17.00
N THR A 187 16.35 -6.28 18.07
CA THR A 187 15.53 -6.93 19.11
C THR A 187 14.04 -6.87 18.81
N LEU A 188 13.61 -6.22 17.72
CA LEU A 188 12.20 -6.09 17.39
C LEU A 188 11.69 -7.36 16.72
N ASP A 189 10.60 -7.90 17.26
CA ASP A 189 9.83 -8.96 16.59
C ASP A 189 9.05 -8.42 15.39
N LYS A 190 8.31 -9.32 14.73
CA LYS A 190 7.52 -8.97 13.53
C LYS A 190 6.50 -7.87 13.81
N ASP A 191 5.74 -7.96 14.90
CA ASP A 191 4.65 -7.02 15.18
C ASP A 191 5.20 -5.65 15.59
N MET A 192 6.31 -5.63 16.31
CA MET A 192 7.06 -4.41 16.60
C MET A 192 7.61 -3.76 15.32
N LYS A 193 8.10 -4.54 14.35
CA LYS A 193 8.54 -4.01 13.06
C LYS A 193 7.38 -3.48 12.22
N VAL A 194 6.21 -4.11 12.26
CA VAL A 194 4.97 -3.60 11.64
C VAL A 194 4.59 -2.25 12.25
N ALA A 195 4.62 -2.14 13.58
CA ALA A 195 4.32 -0.89 14.28
C ALA A 195 5.33 0.19 13.93
N PHE A 196 6.63 -0.14 13.90
CA PHE A 196 7.70 0.76 13.49
C PHE A 196 7.52 1.24 12.04
N GLU A 197 7.13 0.36 11.11
CA GLU A 197 6.82 0.72 9.72
C GLU A 197 5.74 1.78 9.61
N LYS A 198 4.63 1.58 10.32
CA LYS A 198 3.50 2.50 10.33
C LYS A 198 3.83 3.82 11.01
N LEU A 199 4.39 3.78 12.21
CA LEU A 199 4.69 4.97 13.02
C LEU A 199 5.75 5.86 12.34
N CYS A 200 6.79 5.24 11.79
CA CYS A 200 7.90 5.96 11.18
C CYS A 200 7.71 6.24 9.68
N LYS A 201 6.53 5.92 9.11
CA LYS A 201 6.19 6.15 7.70
C LYS A 201 7.27 5.61 6.74
N LEU A 202 7.76 4.41 7.03
CA LEU A 202 8.79 3.73 6.25
C LEU A 202 8.20 2.51 5.56
N ASN A 203 9.04 1.74 4.86
CA ASN A 203 8.60 0.52 4.21
C ASN A 203 9.60 -0.61 4.47
N PHE A 204 9.13 -1.77 4.92
CA PHE A 204 9.96 -2.97 4.84
C PHE A 204 10.02 -3.49 3.39
N PRO A 205 11.12 -4.16 3.01
CA PRO A 205 11.22 -4.79 1.70
C PRO A 205 10.11 -5.82 1.53
N CYS A 206 9.65 -5.98 0.29
CA CYS A 206 8.74 -7.07 -0.04
C CYS A 206 9.48 -8.40 0.07
N LEU A 207 8.78 -9.46 0.48
CA LEU A 207 9.18 -10.80 0.11
C LEU A 207 9.24 -10.83 -1.41
N LYS A 208 10.36 -11.29 -1.95
CA LYS A 208 10.44 -11.54 -3.39
C LYS A 208 9.53 -12.72 -3.67
N GLU A 209 8.38 -12.45 -4.27
CA GLU A 209 7.58 -13.48 -4.92
C GLU A 209 8.35 -13.87 -6.19
N CYS A 210 9.24 -14.84 -6.03
CA CYS A 210 9.89 -15.43 -7.19
C CYS A 210 8.95 -16.47 -7.78
N LYS A 211 8.89 -16.53 -9.11
CA LYS A 211 8.31 -17.68 -9.77
C LYS A 211 9.15 -18.90 -9.38
N MET A 212 8.48 -19.89 -8.81
CA MET A 212 9.09 -21.17 -8.46
C MET A 212 9.76 -21.77 -9.69
N ASP A 213 10.96 -22.31 -9.51
CA ASP A 213 11.62 -23.07 -10.57
C ASP A 213 10.91 -24.41 -10.72
N ASP A 214 10.17 -24.56 -11.82
CA ASP A 214 9.49 -25.80 -12.14
C ASP A 214 10.50 -26.93 -12.44
N ASN A 215 11.73 -26.60 -12.85
CA ASN A 215 12.79 -27.56 -13.19
C ASN A 215 13.51 -28.11 -11.97
N ASP A 216 13.56 -27.36 -10.86
CA ASP A 216 14.20 -27.86 -9.64
C ASP A 216 13.31 -28.94 -8.98
N PRO A 217 13.81 -30.17 -8.82
CA PRO A 217 12.99 -31.28 -8.34
C PRO A 217 12.82 -31.29 -6.82
N CYS A 218 13.69 -30.58 -6.09
CA CYS A 218 13.70 -30.58 -4.63
C CYS A 218 13.39 -29.21 -4.03
N PRO A 219 12.82 -29.19 -2.81
CA PRO A 219 12.67 -27.95 -2.05
C PRO A 219 14.03 -27.28 -1.82
N LYS A 220 13.99 -25.98 -1.60
CA LYS A 220 15.18 -25.17 -1.34
C LYS A 220 15.93 -25.71 -0.13
N ASP A 221 17.25 -25.85 -0.28
CA ASP A 221 18.18 -26.35 0.73
C ASP A 221 18.04 -27.86 1.03
N TRP A 222 17.14 -28.60 0.35
CA TRP A 222 17.06 -30.06 0.43
C TRP A 222 18.04 -30.72 -0.54
N ILE A 223 18.58 -31.87 -0.16
CA ILE A 223 19.57 -32.60 -0.96
C ILE A 223 18.85 -33.53 -1.93
N LEU A 224 19.11 -33.38 -3.24
CA LEU A 224 18.60 -34.30 -4.24
C LEU A 224 19.37 -35.63 -4.19
N LYS A 225 18.66 -36.74 -3.99
CA LYS A 225 19.18 -38.09 -4.13
C LYS A 225 18.91 -38.59 -5.55
N SER A 226 19.95 -39.08 -6.22
CA SER A 226 19.87 -39.65 -7.56
C SER A 226 20.37 -41.09 -7.59
N ASP A 227 20.03 -41.82 -8.65
CA ASP A 227 20.66 -43.11 -8.95
C ASP A 227 22.07 -42.94 -9.55
N GLU A 228 22.74 -44.07 -9.82
CA GLU A 228 24.08 -44.12 -10.44
C GLU A 228 24.14 -43.48 -11.84
N PHE A 229 22.98 -43.30 -12.50
CA PHE A 229 22.84 -42.69 -13.81
C PHE A 229 22.47 -41.20 -13.74
N GLY A 230 22.34 -40.64 -12.54
CA GLY A 230 21.96 -39.24 -12.31
C GLY A 230 20.45 -38.97 -12.38
N THR A 231 19.61 -40.01 -12.38
CA THR A 231 18.15 -39.85 -12.37
C THR A 231 17.67 -39.45 -10.97
N PRO A 232 16.91 -38.35 -10.82
CA PRO A 232 16.31 -37.94 -9.55
C PRO A 232 15.40 -39.02 -8.93
N GLN A 233 15.64 -39.42 -7.68
CA GLN A 233 14.82 -40.40 -6.96
C GLN A 233 13.94 -39.75 -5.88
N ASN A 234 14.54 -38.94 -5.00
CA ASN A 234 13.86 -38.31 -3.87
C ASN A 234 14.71 -37.19 -3.27
N CYS A 235 14.18 -36.45 -2.29
CA CYS A 235 14.84 -35.32 -1.65
C CYS A 235 15.03 -35.60 -0.16
N LEU A 236 16.21 -35.28 0.38
CA LEU A 236 16.53 -35.45 1.79
C LEU A 236 16.42 -34.09 2.51
N PRO A 237 15.69 -34.01 3.63
CA PRO A 237 15.59 -32.79 4.42
C PRO A 237 16.91 -32.45 5.12
N PRO A 238 17.19 -31.16 5.40
CA PRO A 238 18.28 -30.76 6.29
C PRO A 238 18.06 -31.21 7.73
N ASP A 239 19.15 -31.41 8.49
CA ASP A 239 19.09 -31.86 9.89
C ASP A 239 18.31 -30.91 10.84
N TYR A 240 18.18 -29.64 10.47
CA TYR A 240 17.43 -28.64 11.24
C TYR A 240 15.94 -28.58 10.90
N TYR A 241 15.50 -29.32 9.87
CA TYR A 241 14.11 -29.31 9.46
C TYR A 241 13.27 -30.17 10.41
N ASN A 242 12.20 -29.59 10.94
CA ASN A 242 11.32 -30.21 11.92
C ASN A 242 9.84 -30.22 11.47
N GLY A 243 9.62 -30.20 10.15
CA GLY A 243 8.29 -30.20 9.55
C GLY A 243 7.76 -31.61 9.26
N SER A 244 6.57 -31.68 8.66
CA SER A 244 5.78 -32.92 8.52
C SER A 244 6.25 -33.86 7.41
N CYS A 245 7.23 -33.47 6.61
CA CYS A 245 7.64 -34.17 5.38
C CYS A 245 9.07 -34.70 5.48
N ASP A 246 9.36 -35.84 4.86
CA ASP A 246 10.60 -36.58 5.05
C ASP A 246 11.17 -37.13 3.73
N GLU A 247 12.17 -38.02 3.83
CA GLU A 247 12.82 -38.65 2.68
C GLU A 247 11.90 -39.54 1.83
N HIS A 248 10.75 -39.94 2.36
CA HIS A 248 9.75 -40.76 1.66
C HIS A 248 8.69 -39.91 0.94
N THR A 249 8.68 -38.60 1.18
CA THR A 249 7.76 -37.68 0.51
C THR A 249 8.09 -37.58 -0.98
N LYS A 250 7.08 -37.75 -1.83
CA LYS A 250 7.26 -37.81 -3.28
C LYS A 250 7.38 -36.40 -3.89
N PHE A 251 8.60 -35.91 -3.99
CA PHE A 251 8.91 -34.60 -4.60
C PHE A 251 9.17 -34.64 -6.11
N ILE A 252 9.58 -35.79 -6.65
CA ILE A 252 9.98 -35.92 -8.06
C ILE A 252 8.77 -35.98 -8.99
N GLY A 253 8.81 -35.17 -10.06
CA GLY A 253 7.78 -35.14 -11.10
C GLY A 253 6.51 -34.36 -10.73
N LEU A 254 6.58 -33.48 -9.74
CA LEU A 254 5.45 -32.63 -9.34
C LEU A 254 5.24 -31.46 -10.30
N ASN A 255 3.98 -31.08 -10.50
CA ASN A 255 3.60 -29.84 -11.16
C ASN A 255 3.56 -28.66 -10.17
N SER A 256 3.39 -27.44 -10.69
CA SER A 256 3.42 -26.21 -9.89
C SER A 256 2.37 -26.20 -8.77
N THR A 257 1.13 -26.62 -9.05
CA THR A 257 0.05 -26.67 -8.04
C THR A 257 0.37 -27.64 -6.90
N LEU A 258 0.90 -28.81 -7.19
CA LEU A 258 1.25 -29.80 -6.16
C LEU A 258 2.47 -29.37 -5.34
N LYS A 259 3.44 -28.72 -5.99
CA LYS A 259 4.58 -28.11 -5.30
C LYS A 259 4.10 -27.02 -4.33
N GLU A 260 3.13 -26.18 -4.71
CA GLU A 260 2.53 -25.17 -3.82
C GLU A 260 1.81 -25.79 -2.62
N SER A 261 0.99 -26.83 -2.83
CA SER A 261 0.31 -27.53 -1.73
C SER A 261 1.31 -28.14 -0.74
N LEU A 262 2.36 -28.81 -1.24
CA LEU A 262 3.41 -29.37 -0.39
C LEU A 262 4.25 -28.29 0.30
N ALA A 263 4.48 -27.14 -0.33
CA ALA A 263 5.13 -26.00 0.31
C ALA A 263 4.37 -25.57 1.57
N TYR A 264 3.05 -25.54 1.48
CA TYR A 264 2.18 -25.20 2.60
C TYR A 264 2.11 -26.32 3.66
N GLU A 265 1.86 -27.56 3.25
CA GLU A 265 1.69 -28.71 4.16
C GLU A 265 2.97 -29.07 4.92
N CYS A 266 4.12 -28.94 4.26
CA CYS A 266 5.43 -29.26 4.81
C CYS A 266 6.13 -28.05 5.45
N ASP A 267 5.59 -26.83 5.32
CA ASP A 267 6.29 -25.57 5.66
C ASP A 267 7.69 -25.46 5.02
N ILE A 268 7.77 -25.79 3.73
CA ILE A 268 9.00 -25.74 2.91
C ILE A 268 8.91 -24.65 1.85
N LYS A 269 10.05 -24.31 1.24
CA LYS A 269 10.12 -23.33 0.14
C LYS A 269 10.75 -23.99 -1.07
N TRP A 270 10.31 -23.62 -2.27
CA TRP A 270 10.94 -24.08 -3.51
C TRP A 270 11.99 -23.10 -4.01
N PRO A 271 12.97 -23.55 -4.81
CA PRO A 271 13.91 -22.68 -5.51
C PRO A 271 13.19 -21.72 -6.46
N CYS A 272 13.88 -20.63 -6.77
CA CYS A 272 13.38 -19.58 -7.66
C CYS A 272 14.04 -19.71 -9.04
N GLU A 273 13.30 -19.48 -10.14
CA GLU A 273 13.92 -19.40 -11.48
C GLU A 273 15.05 -18.35 -11.49
N ILE A 274 16.25 -18.75 -11.93
CA ILE A 274 17.42 -17.87 -12.05
C ILE A 274 17.20 -16.94 -13.25
N GLY A 275 16.51 -15.82 -13.00
CA GLY A 275 16.22 -14.80 -14.03
C GLY A 275 15.16 -13.77 -13.61
N ASN A 276 14.35 -14.05 -12.59
CA ASN A 276 13.32 -13.14 -12.09
C ASN A 276 13.62 -12.62 -10.68
N LEU A 277 14.84 -12.15 -10.45
CA LEU A 277 15.14 -11.26 -9.33
C LEU A 277 14.76 -9.81 -9.72
N LYS A 278 13.47 -9.51 -9.83
CA LYS A 278 12.99 -8.12 -9.84
C LYS A 278 12.87 -7.55 -8.43
#